data_AF-A0A7C4IYG9-F1
#
_entry.id   AF-A0A7C4IYG9-F1
#
_cell.length_a   1.000
_cell.length_b   1.000
_cell.length_c   1.000
_cell.angle_alpha   90.00
_cell.angle_beta   90.00
_cell.angle_gamma   90.00
#
_symmetry.space_group_name_H-M   'P 1'
#
loop_
_entity.id
_entity.type
_entity.pdbx_description
1 polymer ?
#
loop_
_entity_poly.entity_id
_entity_poly.type
_entity_poly.pdbx_seq_one_letter_code
_entity_poly.pdbx_strand_id
1 'polypeptide(L)'
;MGETGRRLCEELLHKLAGVLEKQAPGYAATGLCAAWLYSHFANFRLATFYLPSVPGNELFNALGFREDEKGANTWLVVPNDEGVFHSSEAKEGIRCVHLLQVYLDLKDHPERSSEAASRLPHDYLKWRQDA
;
A
#
# COMPACT_ATOMS: atom_id res chain seq x y z
N MET A 1 7.85 15.01 -14.96
CA MET A 1 8.51 14.18 -13.94
C MET A 1 8.31 12.73 -14.35
N GLY A 2 9.08 12.26 -15.33
CA GLY A 2 8.82 11.02 -16.07
C GLY A 2 9.79 9.91 -15.67
N GLU A 3 9.30 8.69 -15.54
CA GLU A 3 10.02 7.41 -15.42
C GLU A 3 11.00 7.20 -14.25
N THR A 4 11.98 8.08 -14.03
CA THR A 4 12.99 7.94 -12.94
C THR A 4 12.36 7.96 -11.55
N GLY A 5 11.35 8.81 -11.34
CA GLY A 5 10.64 8.88 -10.06
C GLY A 5 9.80 7.62 -9.77
N ARG A 6 9.26 6.97 -10.81
CA ARG A 6 8.45 5.76 -10.68
C ARG A 6 9.30 4.58 -10.22
N ARG A 7 10.44 4.36 -10.86
CA ARG A 7 11.39 3.29 -10.51
C ARG A 7 11.89 3.42 -9.09
N LEU A 8 12.16 4.64 -8.61
CA LEU A 8 12.58 4.85 -7.23
C LEU A 8 11.49 4.47 -6.20
N CYS A 9 10.22 4.70 -6.53
CA CYS A 9 9.11 4.36 -5.64
C CYS A 9 8.85 2.84 -5.61
N GLU A 10 9.00 2.17 -6.75
CA GLU A 10 8.97 0.72 -6.87
C GLU A 10 10.12 0.04 -6.09
N GLU A 11 11.35 0.51 -6.27
CA GLU A 11 12.52 0.02 -5.52
C GLU A 11 12.33 0.21 -4.01
N LEU A 12 11.78 1.35 -3.59
CA LEU A 12 11.44 1.60 -2.20
C LEU A 12 10.37 0.62 -1.70
N LEU A 13 9.29 0.43 -2.44
CA LEU A 13 8.20 -0.49 -2.10
C LEU A 13 8.71 -1.92 -1.87
N HIS A 14 9.51 -2.46 -2.79
CA HIS A 14 10.10 -3.79 -2.63
C HIS A 14 11.08 -3.87 -1.46
N LYS A 15 11.90 -2.84 -1.25
CA LYS A 15 12.83 -2.80 -0.11
C LYS A 15 12.06 -2.85 1.22
N LEU A 16 11.01 -2.04 1.36
CA LEU A 16 10.19 -1.98 2.57
C LEU A 16 9.48 -3.31 2.81
N ALA A 17 8.85 -3.87 1.78
CA ALA A 17 8.18 -5.16 1.85
C ALA A 17 9.13 -6.29 2.29
N GLY A 18 10.36 -6.32 1.77
CA GLY A 18 11.37 -7.32 2.16
C GLY A 18 11.81 -7.24 3.62
N VAL A 19 11.78 -6.05 4.23
CA VAL A 19 12.03 -5.87 5.67
C VAL A 19 10.78 -6.28 6.46
N LEU A 20 9.59 -5.83 6.04
CA LEU A 20 8.32 -6.12 6.70
C LEU A 20 7.99 -7.61 6.73
N GLU A 21 8.31 -8.35 5.67
CA GLU A 21 8.12 -9.81 5.63
C GLU A 21 8.86 -10.53 6.77
N LYS A 22 10.02 -10.00 7.17
CA LYS A 22 10.87 -10.59 8.22
C LYS A 22 10.52 -10.11 9.62
N GLN A 23 10.11 -8.86 9.75
CA GLN A 23 10.02 -8.15 11.04
C GLN A 23 8.58 -7.84 11.48
N ALA A 24 7.62 -7.86 10.54
CA ALA A 24 6.21 -7.61 10.78
C ALA A 24 5.34 -8.58 9.94
N PRO A 25 5.46 -9.90 10.16
CA PRO A 25 4.69 -10.88 9.41
C PRO A 25 3.19 -10.61 9.59
N GLY A 26 2.45 -10.57 8.47
CA GLY A 26 1.06 -10.13 8.49
C GLY A 26 0.80 -8.74 7.91
N TYR A 27 1.84 -7.97 7.57
CA TYR A 27 1.68 -6.65 6.94
C TYR A 27 0.88 -6.74 5.63
N ALA A 28 0.27 -5.63 5.20
CA ALA A 28 -0.31 -5.54 3.86
C ALA A 28 -0.14 -4.14 3.27
N ALA A 29 0.33 -4.05 2.03
CA ALA A 29 0.38 -2.80 1.28
C ALA A 29 -1.04 -2.30 1.00
N THR A 30 -1.24 -0.97 1.09
CA THR A 30 -2.53 -0.33 0.79
C THR A 30 -2.39 1.05 0.13
N GLY A 31 -3.51 1.68 -0.23
CA GLY A 31 -3.58 3.00 -0.84
C GLY A 31 -2.93 3.04 -2.22
N LEU A 32 -2.18 4.11 -2.52
CA LEU A 32 -1.63 4.33 -3.86
C LEU A 32 -0.55 3.31 -4.27
N CYS A 33 0.26 2.79 -3.35
CA CYS A 33 1.24 1.75 -3.69
C CYS A 33 0.57 0.40 -3.98
N ALA A 34 -0.50 0.06 -3.26
CA ALA A 34 -1.32 -1.11 -3.58
C ALA A 34 -2.04 -0.96 -4.92
N ALA A 35 -2.61 0.21 -5.20
CA ALA A 35 -3.26 0.49 -6.49
C ALA A 35 -2.28 0.39 -7.66
N TRP A 36 -1.01 0.76 -7.44
CA TRP A 36 0.05 0.53 -8.41
C TRP A 36 0.33 -0.97 -8.61
N LEU A 37 0.42 -1.77 -7.55
CA LEU A 37 0.58 -3.22 -7.66
C LEU A 37 -0.56 -3.90 -8.44
N TYR A 38 -1.78 -3.34 -8.38
CA TYR A 38 -2.92 -3.85 -9.15
C TYR A 38 -2.94 -3.41 -10.62
N SER A 39 -2.64 -2.13 -10.89
CA SER A 39 -2.94 -1.51 -12.20
C SER A 39 -1.73 -0.97 -12.94
N HIS A 40 -0.58 -0.82 -12.27
CA HIS A 40 0.63 -0.11 -12.71
C HIS A 40 0.42 1.35 -13.15
N PHE A 41 -0.81 1.85 -13.03
CA PHE A 41 -1.22 3.16 -13.53
C PHE A 41 -1.11 4.24 -12.46
N ALA A 42 -1.28 3.87 -11.18
CA ALA A 42 -1.17 4.79 -10.07
C ALA A 42 0.29 5.18 -9.82
N ASN A 43 0.68 6.43 -10.07
CA ASN A 43 1.96 6.92 -9.59
C ASN A 43 1.83 7.26 -8.10
N PHE A 44 2.74 6.77 -7.27
CA PHE A 44 2.73 7.01 -5.83
C PHE A 44 4.07 7.59 -5.39
N ARG A 45 4.05 8.42 -4.34
CA ARG A 45 5.25 8.92 -3.66
C ARG A 45 5.35 8.45 -2.21
N LEU A 46 4.25 7.93 -1.70
CA LEU A 46 4.06 7.46 -0.34
C LEU A 46 3.64 5.99 -0.40
N ALA A 47 4.45 5.11 0.15
CA ALA A 47 4.12 3.69 0.33
C ALA A 47 3.43 3.52 1.68
N THR A 48 2.20 2.98 1.69
CA THR A 48 1.45 2.77 2.93
C THR A 48 1.28 1.28 3.18
N PHE A 49 1.53 0.87 4.42
CA PHE A 49 1.36 -0.51 4.85
C PHE A 49 0.53 -0.56 6.13
N TYR A 50 -0.43 -1.48 6.16
CA TYR A 50 -1.04 -1.92 7.39
C TYR A 50 -0.14 -2.92 8.10
N LEU A 51 -0.05 -2.78 9.42
CA LEU A 51 0.66 -3.69 10.31
C LEU A 51 -0.35 -4.30 11.31
N PRO A 52 -0.23 -5.59 11.66
CA PRO A 52 -1.14 -6.24 12.60
C PRO A 52 -0.98 -5.72 14.03
N SER A 53 0.15 -5.09 14.36
CA SER A 53 0.44 -4.57 15.69
C SER A 53 1.37 -3.35 15.61
N VAL A 54 1.43 -2.60 16.72
CA VAL A 54 2.27 -1.41 16.82
C VAL A 54 3.74 -1.81 16.64
N PRO A 55 4.46 -1.20 15.67
CA PRO A 55 5.84 -1.56 15.41
C PRO A 55 6.75 -1.11 16.55
N GLY A 56 7.67 -1.99 16.96
CA GLY A 56 8.73 -1.65 17.91
C GLY A 56 9.88 -0.88 17.24
N ASN A 57 10.78 -0.32 18.05
CA ASN A 57 11.97 0.41 17.60
C ASN A 57 12.88 -0.41 16.67
N GLU A 58 12.90 -1.73 16.83
CA GLU A 58 13.66 -2.65 15.98
C GLU A 58 13.24 -2.55 14.51
N LEU A 59 11.93 -2.45 14.23
CA LEU A 59 11.44 -2.30 12.87
C LEU A 59 11.86 -0.95 12.27
N PHE A 60 11.74 0.13 13.04
CA PHE A 60 12.16 1.46 12.60
C PHE A 60 13.66 1.51 12.26
N ASN A 61 14.49 0.88 13.09
CA ASN A 61 15.92 0.73 12.86
C ASN A 61 16.21 -0.10 11.61
N ALA A 62 15.52 -1.24 11.42
CA ALA A 62 15.69 -2.11 10.27
C ALA A 62 15.26 -1.44 8.94
N LEU A 63 14.22 -0.61 8.97
CA LEU A 63 13.78 0.18 7.83
C LEU A 63 14.71 1.38 7.56
N GLY A 64 15.57 1.74 8.51
CA GLY A 64 16.41 2.93 8.45
C GLY A 64 15.58 4.21 8.42
N PHE A 65 14.42 4.20 9.09
CA PHE A 65 13.56 5.38 9.19
C PHE A 65 14.32 6.52 9.85
N ARG A 66 14.16 7.71 9.28
CA ARG A 66 14.45 8.96 9.96
C ARG A 66 13.09 9.58 10.26
N GLU A 67 12.79 9.82 11.53
CA GLU A 67 11.69 10.70 11.88
C GLU A 67 12.05 12.11 11.40
N ASP A 68 11.42 12.55 10.31
CA ASP A 68 11.58 13.90 9.77
C ASP A 68 10.19 14.42 9.37
N GLU A 69 9.88 15.65 9.75
CA GLU A 69 8.58 16.29 9.51
C GLU A 69 8.34 16.60 8.02
N LYS A 70 9.38 16.53 7.17
CA LYS A 70 9.29 16.84 5.73
C LYS A 70 9.78 15.68 4.86
N GLY A 71 8.89 15.20 3.98
CA GLY A 71 9.25 14.24 2.92
C GLY A 71 9.00 12.77 3.26
N ALA A 72 8.08 12.47 4.18
CA ALA A 72 7.65 11.10 4.47
C ALA A 72 7.25 10.36 3.18
N ASN A 73 7.99 9.30 2.87
CA ASN A 73 7.77 8.42 1.73
C ASN A 73 7.15 7.08 2.14
N THR A 74 6.94 6.86 3.44
CA THR A 74 6.41 5.63 4.00
C THR A 74 5.48 5.91 5.17
N TRP A 75 4.31 5.27 5.20
CA TRP A 75 3.42 5.22 6.35
C TRP A 75 3.20 3.78 6.81
N LEU A 76 3.34 3.56 8.11
CA LEU A 76 3.04 2.31 8.78
C LEU A 76 1.84 2.56 9.69
N VAL A 77 0.75 1.84 9.44
CA VAL A 77 -0.53 2.08 10.09
C VAL A 77 -0.99 0.80 10.76
N VAL A 78 -1.41 0.88 12.03
CA VAL A 78 -2.14 -0.22 12.67
C VAL A 78 -3.63 0.05 12.46
N PRO A 79 -4.34 -0.77 11.69
CA PRO A 79 -5.75 -0.54 11.43
C PRO A 79 -6.57 -0.80 12.69
N ASN A 80 -7.71 -0.10 12.83
CA ASN A 80 -8.65 -0.31 13.94
C ASN A 80 -9.46 -1.61 13.80
N ASP A 81 -9.47 -2.20 12.60
CA ASP A 81 -10.21 -3.42 12.26
C ASP A 81 -9.27 -4.39 11.54
N GLU A 82 -9.13 -5.61 12.05
CA GLU A 82 -8.30 -6.67 11.45
C GLU A 82 -8.87 -7.19 10.12
N GLY A 83 -10.15 -6.93 9.84
CA GLY A 83 -10.83 -7.30 8.61
C GLY A 83 -10.18 -6.71 7.36
N VAL A 84 -9.39 -5.64 7.47
CA VAL A 84 -8.63 -5.08 6.34
C VAL A 84 -7.59 -6.05 5.78
N PHE A 85 -7.15 -7.03 6.59
CA PHE A 85 -6.22 -8.07 6.17
C PHE A 85 -6.92 -9.26 5.50
N HIS A 86 -8.26 -9.35 5.58
CA HIS A 86 -8.99 -10.44 4.95
C HIS A 86 -8.84 -10.42 3.44
N SER A 87 -8.65 -11.61 2.86
CA SER A 87 -8.43 -11.78 1.42
C SER A 87 -7.23 -10.98 0.88
N SER A 88 -6.27 -10.62 1.73
CA SER A 88 -4.98 -10.09 1.29
C SER A 88 -4.27 -11.13 0.44
N GLU A 89 -3.63 -10.68 -0.63
CA GLU A 89 -2.98 -11.53 -1.61
C GLU A 89 -1.60 -11.00 -1.96
N ALA A 90 -0.70 -11.89 -2.38
CA ALA A 90 0.61 -11.48 -2.86
C ALA A 90 0.47 -10.93 -4.29
N LYS A 91 0.81 -9.66 -4.48
CA LYS A 91 1.02 -9.03 -5.79
C LYS A 91 2.49 -8.75 -5.96
N GLU A 92 3.11 -9.35 -6.97
CA GLU A 92 4.56 -9.18 -7.24
C GLU A 92 5.45 -9.51 -6.04
N GLY A 93 5.03 -10.52 -5.27
CA GLY A 93 5.73 -10.95 -4.05
C GLY A 93 5.52 -10.03 -2.84
N ILE A 94 4.67 -9.02 -2.94
CA ILE A 94 4.32 -8.09 -1.85
C ILE A 94 2.90 -8.41 -1.37
N ARG A 95 2.72 -8.62 -0.06
CA ARG A 95 1.38 -8.81 0.50
C ARG A 95 0.60 -7.50 0.37
N CYS A 96 -0.57 -7.56 -0.25
CA CYS A 96 -1.42 -6.42 -0.59
C CYS A 96 -2.82 -6.67 -0.05
N VAL A 97 -3.48 -5.64 0.48
CA VAL A 97 -4.88 -5.76 0.92
C VAL A 97 -5.78 -6.07 -0.27
N HIS A 98 -6.96 -6.62 0.01
CA HIS A 98 -7.95 -6.87 -1.02
C HIS A 98 -8.29 -5.58 -1.79
N LEU A 99 -8.52 -5.69 -3.09
CA LEU A 99 -8.79 -4.55 -3.98
C LEU A 99 -9.90 -3.61 -3.48
N LEU A 100 -10.93 -4.16 -2.84
CA LEU A 100 -12.00 -3.36 -2.24
C LEU A 100 -11.45 -2.43 -1.13
N GLN A 101 -10.56 -2.92 -0.29
CA GLN A 101 -9.91 -2.11 0.74
C GLN A 101 -9.02 -1.04 0.10
N VAL A 102 -8.26 -1.40 -0.94
CA VAL A 102 -7.47 -0.40 -1.72
C VAL A 102 -8.37 0.72 -2.24
N TYR A 103 -9.55 0.38 -2.79
CA TYR A 103 -10.50 1.36 -3.27
C TYR A 103 -11.05 2.27 -2.16
N LEU A 104 -11.38 1.70 -0.99
CA LEU A 104 -11.84 2.46 0.18
C LEU A 104 -10.75 3.42 0.68
N ASP A 105 -9.52 2.93 0.85
CA ASP A 105 -8.40 3.72 1.35
C ASP A 105 -8.04 4.87 0.38
N LEU A 106 -8.16 4.64 -0.92
CA LEU A 106 -8.01 5.69 -1.91
C LEU A 106 -9.14 6.72 -1.83
N LYS A 107 -10.38 6.30 -1.65
CA LYS A 107 -11.53 7.22 -1.59
C LYS A 107 -11.40 8.23 -0.45
N ASP A 108 -10.81 7.82 0.67
CA ASP A 108 -10.62 8.66 1.85
C ASP A 108 -9.39 9.59 1.75
N HIS A 109 -8.53 9.45 0.73
CA HIS A 109 -7.35 10.30 0.50
C HIS A 109 -7.51 11.28 -0.68
N PRO A 110 -7.54 12.61 -0.48
CA PRO A 110 -7.98 13.58 -1.50
C PRO A 110 -7.02 13.87 -2.66
N GLU A 111 -5.74 13.49 -2.60
CA GLU A 111 -4.75 13.96 -3.59
C GLU A 111 -4.32 12.84 -4.54
N ARG A 112 -4.90 12.84 -5.75
CA ARG A 112 -4.70 11.87 -6.87
C ARG A 112 -5.37 10.50 -6.73
N SER A 113 -6.07 10.25 -5.62
CA SER A 113 -6.76 8.98 -5.43
C SER A 113 -8.05 8.84 -6.23
N SER A 114 -8.74 9.93 -6.62
CA SER A 114 -10.04 9.80 -7.33
C SER A 114 -9.89 9.19 -8.73
N GLU A 115 -8.82 9.51 -9.47
CA GLU A 115 -8.56 8.92 -10.79
C GLU A 115 -8.17 7.44 -10.67
N ALA A 116 -7.31 7.09 -9.71
CA ALA A 116 -6.94 5.70 -9.43
C ALA A 116 -8.15 4.88 -8.94
N ALA A 117 -8.90 5.42 -7.98
CA ALA A 117 -10.12 4.80 -7.44
C ALA A 117 -11.21 4.65 -8.49
N SER A 118 -11.30 5.51 -9.51
CA SER A 118 -12.31 5.37 -10.56
C SER A 118 -11.97 4.26 -11.56
N ARG A 119 -10.69 3.92 -11.73
CA ARG A 119 -10.23 2.89 -12.70
C ARG A 119 -10.18 1.49 -12.11
N LEU A 120 -9.83 1.34 -10.83
CA LEU A 120 -9.78 0.03 -10.15
C LEU A 120 -11.10 -0.76 -10.26
N PRO A 121 -12.29 -0.15 -10.08
CA PRO A 121 -13.55 -0.85 -10.24
C PRO A 121 -13.85 -1.25 -11.68
N HIS A 122 -13.39 -0.47 -12.67
CA HIS A 122 -13.68 -0.72 -14.08
C HIS A 122 -12.94 -1.95 -14.61
N ASP A 123 -11.68 -2.12 -14.21
CA ASP A 123 -10.83 -3.19 -14.73
C ASP A 123 -10.91 -4.49 -13.92
N TYR A 124 -11.27 -4.43 -12.63
CA TYR A 124 -11.14 -5.57 -11.71
C TYR A 124 -12.35 -5.87 -10.80
N LEU A 125 -13.23 -4.90 -10.47
CA LEU A 125 -14.52 -5.24 -9.84
C LEU A 125 -15.56 -5.52 -10.91
N LYS A 126 -15.63 -6.77 -11.38
CA LYS A 126 -16.89 -7.26 -11.93
C LYS A 126 -17.86 -7.44 -10.78
N TRP A 127 -18.65 -6.40 -10.51
CA TRP A 127 -19.81 -6.50 -9.63
C TRP A 127 -20.63 -7.68 -10.13
N ARG A 128 -20.79 -8.74 -9.32
CA ARG A 128 -21.79 -9.76 -9.59
C ARG A 128 -23.15 -9.07 -9.45
N GLN A 129 -23.67 -8.60 -10.58
CA GLN A 129 -25.10 -8.35 -10.75
C GLN A 129 -25.76 -9.71 -10.95
N ASP A 130 -25.86 -10.50 -9.88
CA ASP A 130 -26.76 -11.65 -9.85
C ASP A 130 -27.52 -11.55 -8.52
N ALA A 131 -28.66 -10.85 -8.58
CA ALA A 131 -29.74 -10.93 -7.60
C ALA A 131 -30.82 -11.86 -8.16
#